data_AF-A0A7D9EEQ0-F1
#
_entry.id   AF-A0A7D9EEQ0-F1
#
_cell.length_a   1.000
_cell.length_b   1.000
_cell.length_c   1.000
_cell.angle_alpha   90.00
_cell.angle_beta   90.00
_cell.angle_gamma   90.00
#
_symmetry.space_group_name_H-M   'P 1'
#
loop_
_entity.id
_entity.type
_entity.pdbx_description
1 polymer ?
#
loop_
_entity_poly.entity_id
_entity_poly.type
_entity_poly.pdbx_seq_one_letter_code
_entity_poly.pdbx_strand_id
1 'polypeptide(L)'
;MSTPKHTPTKAYPVSTVNLKEICRLCRINFKIAGRGHYNIFSGFKHDLQRQLSGLLKRDVVQENHLSSVVCQGCFRRIQKFEKFQKQLDDFVTAYSENESIRVREKRCRQLWELVRMEQQRDYVLHPQVVCCLLP
;
A
#
# COMPACT_ATOMS: atom_id res chain seq x y z
N MET A 1 -38.93 -27.32 24.92
CA MET A 1 -38.58 -26.37 23.84
C MET A 1 -37.85 -25.19 24.47
N SER A 2 -36.55 -25.06 24.24
CA SER A 2 -35.68 -24.07 24.91
C SER A 2 -35.62 -22.81 24.07
N THR A 3 -36.14 -21.69 24.59
CA THR A 3 -36.07 -20.39 23.90
C THR A 3 -34.63 -19.88 23.86
N PRO A 4 -34.16 -19.32 22.74
CA PRO A 4 -32.82 -18.77 22.65
C PRO A 4 -32.66 -17.57 23.60
N LYS A 5 -31.69 -17.66 24.50
CA LYS A 5 -31.32 -16.56 25.41
C LYS A 5 -30.75 -15.41 24.59
N HIS A 6 -31.50 -14.33 24.44
CA HIS A 6 -31.01 -13.07 23.90
C HIS A 6 -29.76 -12.64 24.67
N THR A 7 -28.62 -12.60 23.98
CA THR A 7 -27.40 -12.00 24.53
C THR A 7 -27.63 -10.49 24.57
N PRO A 8 -27.53 -9.82 25.73
CA PRO A 8 -27.75 -8.39 25.79
C PRO A 8 -26.66 -7.69 24.98
N THR A 9 -27.06 -7.13 23.83
CA THR A 9 -26.22 -6.20 23.08
C THR A 9 -26.11 -4.94 23.93
N LYS A 10 -24.94 -4.73 24.55
CA LYS A 10 -24.67 -3.48 25.27
C LYS A 10 -24.82 -2.32 24.30
N ALA A 11 -25.95 -1.61 24.38
CA ALA A 11 -26.13 -0.33 23.73
C ALA A 11 -25.26 0.68 24.49
N TYR A 12 -24.10 1.02 23.92
CA TYR A 12 -23.30 2.12 24.45
C TYR A 12 -24.00 3.43 24.06
N PRO A 13 -24.20 4.37 24.99
CA PRO A 13 -24.71 5.68 24.63
C PRO A 13 -23.79 6.34 23.59
N VAL A 14 -24.39 7.06 22.64
CA VAL A 14 -23.69 7.86 21.60
C VAL A 14 -23.08 9.11 22.23
N SER A 15 -22.39 8.97 23.36
CA SER A 15 -21.75 10.04 24.10
C SER A 15 -20.27 10.05 23.78
N THR A 16 -19.86 11.04 23.00
CA THR A 16 -18.47 11.39 22.66
C THR A 16 -17.63 10.23 22.12
N VAL A 17 -17.48 10.20 20.81
CA VAL A 17 -16.51 9.33 20.14
C VAL A 17 -15.13 9.54 20.77
N ASN A 18 -14.67 8.58 21.59
CA ASN A 18 -13.34 8.64 22.18
C ASN A 18 -12.32 8.30 21.09
N LEU A 19 -11.67 9.32 20.52
CA LEU A 19 -10.69 9.17 19.45
C LEU A 19 -9.49 8.28 19.85
N LYS A 20 -9.21 8.14 21.15
CA LYS A 20 -8.17 7.23 21.66
C LYS A 20 -8.53 5.76 21.49
N GLU A 21 -9.78 5.45 21.15
CA GLU A 21 -10.29 4.08 20.97
C GLU A 21 -10.54 3.73 19.51
N ILE A 22 -10.42 4.70 18.62
CA ILE A 22 -10.66 4.54 17.19
C ILE A 22 -9.34 4.39 16.46
N CYS A 23 -9.24 3.44 15.54
CA CYS A 23 -8.11 3.34 14.64
C CYS A 23 -8.07 4.53 13.67
N ARG A 24 -6.92 5.20 13.57
CA ARG A 24 -6.66 6.31 12.65
C ARG A 24 -6.94 5.99 11.19
N LEU A 25 -6.66 4.76 10.76
CA LEU A 25 -6.76 4.35 9.37
C LEU A 25 -8.14 3.78 9.00
N CYS A 26 -8.61 2.78 9.75
CA CYS A 26 -9.86 2.09 9.40
C CYS A 26 -11.10 2.61 10.14
N ARG A 27 -10.95 3.59 11.04
CA ARG A 27 -12.02 4.20 11.85
C ARG A 27 -12.82 3.22 12.73
N ILE A 28 -12.38 1.97 12.85
CA ILE A 28 -12.97 0.97 13.74
C ILE A 28 -12.56 1.25 15.18
N ASN A 29 -13.51 1.15 16.11
CA ASN A 29 -13.21 1.11 17.54
C ASN A 29 -12.53 -0.22 17.88
N PHE A 30 -11.24 -0.19 18.23
CA PHE A 30 -10.47 -1.41 18.46
C PHE A 30 -10.84 -2.09 19.79
N LYS A 31 -11.36 -1.34 20.78
CA LYS A 31 -11.85 -1.93 22.04
C LYS A 31 -13.09 -2.78 21.80
N ILE A 32 -14.05 -2.27 21.03
CA ILE A 32 -15.26 -3.02 20.66
C ILE A 32 -14.89 -4.23 19.79
N ALA A 33 -13.96 -4.05 18.86
CA ALA A 33 -13.52 -5.14 17.98
C ALA A 33 -12.58 -6.16 18.65
N GLY A 34 -12.22 -5.98 19.93
CA GLY A 34 -11.30 -6.87 20.64
C GLY A 34 -9.90 -6.94 20.02
N ARG A 35 -9.42 -5.86 19.40
CA ARG A 35 -8.13 -5.82 18.70
C ARG A 35 -7.07 -5.09 19.52
N GLY A 36 -5.83 -5.57 19.45
CA GLY A 36 -4.68 -4.83 19.93
C GLY A 36 -4.53 -3.49 19.19
N HIS A 37 -3.81 -2.55 19.79
CA HIS A 37 -3.55 -1.23 19.22
C HIS A 37 -2.13 -0.77 19.52
N TYR A 38 -1.65 0.17 18.71
CA TYR A 38 -0.35 0.80 18.83
C TYR A 38 -0.53 2.31 18.75
N ASN A 39 0.22 3.06 19.55
CA ASN A 39 0.23 4.51 19.47
C ASN A 39 1.19 4.96 18.35
N ILE A 40 0.74 5.89 17.52
CA ILE A 40 1.49 6.40 16.37
C ILE A 40 2.72 7.19 16.83
N PHE A 41 2.58 7.94 17.92
CA PHE A 41 3.56 8.88 18.44
C PHE A 41 4.35 8.32 19.64
N SER A 42 4.15 7.05 20.01
CA SER A 42 4.97 6.41 21.03
C SER A 42 6.28 5.92 20.41
N GLY A 43 7.39 6.62 20.65
CA GLY A 43 8.71 6.31 20.08
C GLY A 43 9.36 4.99 20.52
N PHE A 44 8.67 4.13 21.28
CA PHE A 44 9.31 3.04 22.02
C PHE A 44 9.57 1.74 21.25
N LYS A 45 8.95 1.49 20.08
CA LYS A 45 9.16 0.21 19.35
C LYS A 45 8.98 0.26 17.83
N HIS A 46 8.13 1.14 17.34
CA HIS A 46 7.84 1.23 15.92
C HIS A 46 7.80 2.71 15.58
N ASP A 47 8.61 3.13 14.61
CA ASP A 47 8.60 4.50 14.09
C ASP A 47 7.36 4.74 13.21
N LEU A 48 6.20 4.38 13.76
CA LEU A 48 4.90 4.31 13.10
C LEU A 48 4.53 5.64 12.45
N GLN A 49 4.89 6.75 13.10
CA GLN A 49 4.75 8.08 12.54
C GLN A 49 5.50 8.20 11.21
N ARG A 50 6.81 7.92 11.18
CA ARG A 50 7.61 7.97 9.96
C ARG A 50 7.11 7.01 8.89
N GLN A 51 6.76 5.79 9.28
CA GLN A 51 6.22 4.78 8.36
C GLN A 51 4.94 5.27 7.69
N LEU A 52 3.99 5.79 8.48
CA LEU A 52 2.75 6.34 7.95
C LEU A 52 3.01 7.58 7.09
N SER A 53 3.91 8.46 7.49
CA SER A 53 4.25 9.65 6.70
C SER A 53 4.81 9.26 5.33
N GLY A 54 5.70 8.26 5.28
CA GLY A 54 6.23 7.73 4.02
C GLY A 54 5.15 7.12 3.14
N LEU A 55 4.27 6.29 3.71
CA LEU A 55 3.17 5.65 2.98
C LEU A 55 2.15 6.65 2.43
N LEU A 56 1.80 7.66 3.22
CA LEU A 56 0.80 8.66 2.85
C LEU A 56 1.38 9.81 2.02
N LYS A 57 2.72 9.86 1.89
CA LYS A 57 3.46 10.99 1.28
C LYS A 57 3.07 12.34 1.87
N ARG A 58 2.78 12.36 3.18
CA ARG A 58 2.31 13.53 3.94
C ARG A 58 2.76 13.40 5.38
N ASP A 59 3.00 14.52 6.05
CA ASP A 59 3.38 14.49 7.45
C ASP A 59 2.22 14.05 8.34
N VAL A 60 2.49 13.03 9.15
CA VAL A 60 1.59 12.58 10.20
C VAL A 60 1.98 13.30 11.49
N VAL A 61 1.17 14.28 11.86
CA VAL A 61 1.33 15.08 13.07
C VAL A 61 0.27 14.72 14.12
N GLN A 62 0.60 14.97 15.39
CA GLN A 62 -0.32 14.77 16.49
C GLN A 62 -1.31 15.92 16.57
N GLU A 63 -2.60 15.63 16.36
CA GLU A 63 -3.68 16.61 16.39
C GLU A 63 -4.79 16.13 17.32
N ASN A 64 -5.29 17.03 18.19
CA ASN A 64 -6.26 16.67 19.24
C ASN A 64 -7.60 16.16 18.70
N HIS A 65 -7.97 16.55 17.48
CA HIS A 65 -9.23 16.17 16.84
C HIS A 65 -9.10 14.86 16.03
N LEU A 66 -7.95 14.20 16.09
CA LEU A 66 -7.62 13.03 15.31
C LEU A 66 -7.11 11.89 16.20
N SER A 67 -7.36 10.66 15.77
CA SER A 67 -6.88 9.47 16.48
C SER A 67 -5.35 9.37 16.44
N SER A 68 -4.75 9.09 17.60
CA SER A 68 -3.32 8.86 17.77
C SER A 68 -2.92 7.38 17.73
N VAL A 69 -3.82 6.49 17.32
CA VAL A 69 -3.65 5.03 17.45
C VAL A 69 -4.01 4.27 16.18
N VAL A 70 -3.31 3.17 15.95
CA VAL A 70 -3.55 2.24 14.83
C VAL A 70 -3.86 0.87 15.40
N CYS A 71 -4.94 0.24 14.92
CA CYS A 71 -5.26 -1.13 15.34
C CYS A 71 -4.25 -2.14 14.76
N GLN A 72 -4.08 -3.27 15.43
CA GLN A 72 -3.13 -4.31 15.04
C GLN A 72 -3.31 -4.81 13.60
N GLY A 73 -4.55 -4.87 13.11
CA GLY A 73 -4.82 -5.25 11.72
C GLY A 73 -4.24 -4.26 10.71
N CYS A 74 -4.38 -2.97 10.96
CA CYS A 74 -3.80 -1.92 10.13
C CYS A 74 -2.27 -1.90 10.25
N PHE A 75 -1.73 -2.09 11.46
CA PHE A 75 -0.29 -2.19 11.68
C PHE A 75 0.35 -3.32 10.85
N ARG A 76 -0.24 -4.53 10.87
CA ARG A 76 0.25 -5.65 10.04
C ARG A 76 0.21 -5.33 8.54
N ARG A 77 -0.77 -4.55 8.07
CA ARG A 77 -0.87 -4.15 6.66
C ARG A 77 0.22 -3.15 6.29
N ILE A 78 0.51 -2.17 7.15
CA ILE A 78 1.62 -1.23 7.00
C ILE A 78 2.92 -2.02 6.82
N GLN A 79 3.23 -2.93 7.74
CA GLN A 79 4.46 -3.73 7.68
C GLN A 79 4.58 -4.58 6.41
N LYS A 80 3.46 -5.14 5.93
CA LYS A 80 3.45 -5.87 4.66
C LYS A 80 3.75 -4.96 3.47
N PHE A 81 3.15 -3.78 3.45
CA PHE A 81 3.37 -2.82 2.39
C PHE A 81 4.82 -2.32 2.37
N GLU A 82 5.42 -2.00 3.52
CA GLU A 82 6.82 -1.57 3.59
C GLU A 82 7.78 -2.62 3.03
N LYS A 83 7.55 -3.91 3.33
CA LYS A 83 8.34 -4.99 2.76
C LYS A 83 8.20 -5.05 1.25
N PHE A 84 6.98 -4.90 0.74
CA PHE A 84 6.71 -4.89 -0.69
C PHE A 84 7.34 -3.68 -1.39
N GLN A 85 7.27 -2.49 -0.78
CA GLN A 85 7.89 -1.29 -1.30
C GLN A 85 9.41 -1.46 -1.41
N LYS A 86 10.06 -2.02 -0.38
CA LYS A 86 11.49 -2.33 -0.44
C LYS A 86 11.83 -3.27 -1.60
N GLN A 87 11.04 -4.33 -1.80
CA GLN A 87 11.24 -5.26 -2.90
C GLN A 87 11.08 -4.58 -4.27
N LEU A 88 10.14 -3.65 -4.40
CA LEU A 88 10.00 -2.84 -5.62
C LEU A 88 11.20 -1.93 -5.84
N ASP A 89 11.68 -1.26 -4.78
CA ASP A 89 12.83 -0.35 -4.87
C ASP A 89 14.11 -1.13 -5.24
N ASP A 90 14.32 -2.31 -4.65
CA ASP A 90 15.41 -3.22 -4.99
C ASP A 90 15.31 -3.68 -6.45
N PHE A 91 14.11 -4.04 -6.92
CA PHE A 91 13.86 -4.43 -8.31
C PHE A 91 14.13 -3.28 -9.29
N VAL A 92 13.65 -2.08 -9.00
CA VAL A 92 13.88 -0.88 -9.84
C VAL A 92 15.36 -0.55 -9.92
N THR A 93 16.07 -0.64 -8.80
CA THR A 93 17.53 -0.41 -8.74
C THR A 93 18.25 -1.42 -9.62
N ALA A 94 17.98 -2.72 -9.43
CA ALA A 94 18.58 -3.79 -10.24
C ALA A 94 18.26 -3.64 -11.73
N TYR A 95 17.03 -3.23 -12.08
CA TYR A 95 16.65 -2.95 -13.46
C TYR A 95 17.41 -1.74 -14.05
N SER A 96 17.63 -0.70 -13.25
CA SER A 96 18.33 0.52 -13.67
C SER A 96 19.83 0.32 -13.89
N GLU A 97 20.45 -0.56 -13.10
CA GLU A 97 21.88 -0.87 -13.16
C GLU A 97 22.21 -1.90 -14.25
N ASN A 98 21.23 -2.67 -14.71
CA ASN A 98 21.45 -3.68 -15.73
C ASN A 98 21.43 -3.07 -17.14
N GLU A 99 22.58 -2.53 -17.54
CA GLU A 99 22.85 -1.91 -18.85
C GLU A 99 22.33 -2.78 -20.02
N SER A 100 22.47 -4.10 -19.92
CA SER A 100 22.03 -5.05 -20.95
C SER A 100 20.52 -5.01 -21.22
N ILE A 101 19.71 -4.86 -20.16
CA ILE A 101 18.26 -4.75 -20.25
C ILE A 101 17.88 -3.40 -20.86
N ARG A 102 18.55 -2.31 -20.44
CA ARG A 102 18.33 -0.97 -20.99
C ARG A 102 18.69 -0.87 -22.48
N VAL A 103 19.80 -1.48 -22.89
CA VAL A 103 20.23 -1.52 -24.30
C VAL A 103 19.22 -2.30 -25.14
N ARG A 104 18.74 -3.45 -24.65
CA ARG A 104 17.72 -4.25 -25.33
C ARG A 104 16.38 -3.50 -25.43
N GLU A 105 15.97 -2.80 -24.38
CA GLU A 105 14.74 -2.00 -24.39
C GLU A 105 14.84 -0.82 -25.36
N LYS A 106 15.98 -0.11 -25.40
CA LYS A 106 16.24 0.95 -26.39
C LYS A 106 16.18 0.42 -27.82
N ARG A 107 16.82 -0.73 -28.09
CA ARG A 107 16.76 -1.39 -29.41
C ARG A 107 15.34 -1.79 -29.78
N CYS A 108 14.60 -2.41 -28.87
CA CYS A 108 13.19 -2.76 -29.09
C CYS A 108 12.34 -1.51 -29.38
N ARG A 109 12.57 -0.41 -28.67
CA ARG A 109 11.82 0.85 -28.83
C ARG A 109 12.13 1.53 -30.17
N GLN A 110 13.40 1.56 -30.57
CA GLN A 110 13.83 2.05 -31.89
C GLN A 110 13.28 1.19 -33.03
N LEU A 111 13.33 -0.14 -32.89
CA LEU A 111 12.75 -1.06 -33.86
C LEU A 111 11.23 -0.94 -33.93
N TRP A 112 10.56 -0.70 -32.80
CA TRP A 112 9.13 -0.42 -32.78
C TRP A 112 8.77 0.88 -33.49
N GLU A 113 9.59 1.93 -33.37
CA GLU A 113 9.41 3.17 -34.14
C GLU A 113 9.62 2.93 -35.64
N LEU A 114 10.62 2.15 -36.03
CA LEU A 114 10.86 1.77 -37.44
C LEU A 114 9.69 0.95 -38.00
N VAL A 115 9.27 -0.10 -37.28
CA VAL A 115 8.10 -0.91 -37.67
C VAL A 115 6.86 -0.04 -37.71
N ARG A 116 6.58 0.81 -36.71
CA ARG A 116 5.42 1.72 -36.72
C ARG A 116 5.42 2.64 -37.94
N MET A 117 6.57 3.13 -38.38
CA MET A 117 6.70 3.97 -39.58
C MET A 117 6.45 3.16 -40.87
N GLU A 118 6.91 1.91 -40.95
CA GLU A 118 6.61 1.01 -42.07
C GLU A 118 5.15 0.52 -42.07
N GLN A 119 4.55 0.35 -40.89
CA GLN A 119 3.21 -0.20 -40.68
C GLN A 119 2.09 0.79 -41.00
N GLN A 120 2.42 2.06 -41.22
CA GLN A 120 1.55 3.00 -41.93
C GLN A 120 1.35 2.64 -43.41
N ARG A 121 2.09 1.65 -43.96
CA ARG A 121 1.86 1.11 -45.31
C ARG A 121 1.08 -0.20 -45.33
N ASP A 122 1.27 -1.15 -44.41
CA ASP A 122 0.47 -2.39 -44.37
C ASP A 122 0.56 -3.11 -42.98
N TYR A 123 -0.61 -3.43 -42.39
CA TYR A 123 -0.91 -4.32 -41.24
C TYR A 123 -0.17 -4.21 -39.88
N VAL A 124 -0.95 -3.99 -38.81
CA VAL A 124 -0.59 -3.83 -37.38
C VAL A 124 -0.01 -5.12 -36.74
N LEU A 125 1.27 -5.11 -36.36
CA LEU A 125 1.90 -6.11 -35.48
C LEU A 125 2.06 -5.51 -34.09
N HIS A 126 1.76 -6.28 -33.05
CA HIS A 126 1.79 -5.82 -31.66
C HIS A 126 3.24 -5.72 -31.12
N PRO A 127 3.59 -4.75 -30.25
CA PRO A 127 4.98 -4.49 -29.82
C PRO A 127 5.69 -5.68 -29.16
N GLN A 128 4.92 -6.59 -28.56
CA GLN A 128 5.46 -7.77 -27.90
C GLN A 128 6.02 -8.81 -28.88
N VAL A 129 5.58 -8.81 -30.15
CA VAL A 129 6.04 -9.77 -31.17
C VAL A 129 7.43 -9.39 -31.69
N VAL A 130 7.73 -8.09 -31.81
CA VAL A 130 9.01 -7.58 -32.31
C VAL A 130 10.17 -7.90 -31.35
N CYS A 131 9.94 -7.84 -30.04
CA CYS A 131 10.99 -8.16 -29.06
C CYS A 131 11.33 -9.66 -28.97
N CYS A 132 10.46 -10.56 -29.45
CA CYS A 132 10.70 -12.01 -29.43
C CYS A 132 11.46 -12.53 -30.66
N LEU A 133 11.64 -11.70 -31.71
CA LEU A 133 12.28 -12.10 -32.97
C LEU A 133 13.77 -11.72 -33.06
N LEU A 134 14.33 -11.10 -32.02
CA LEU A 134 15.75 -10.76 -31.97
C LEU A 134 16.49 -11.77 -31.08
N PRO A 135 17.55 -12.44 -31.59
CA PRO A 135 18.40 -13.33 -30.80
C PRO A 135 19.14 -12.60 -29.68
#